data_AF-A0A9P8L216-F1
#
_entry.id   AF-A0A9P8L216-F1
#
_cell.length_a   1.000
_cell.length_b   1.000
_cell.length_c   1.000
_cell.angle_alpha   90.00
_cell.angle_beta   90.00
_cell.angle_gamma   90.00
#
_symmetry.space_group_name_H-M   'P 1'
#
loop_
_entity.id
_entity.type
_entity.pdbx_description
1 polymer ?
#
loop_
_entity_poly.entity_id
_entity_poly.type
_entity_poly.pdbx_seq_one_letter_code
_entity_poly.pdbx_strand_id
1 'polypeptide(L)'
;MPFSTPSRTRSGLYLTLPPASISPTPSPFRGSPASTSFTPFGVTNYSPFRSAGLQPPSHFGGPVPFCPRRQQAGGYVWCRARRCLSSRTLWFVVAFFGLLLWWGNGGKEDWQTMRNRSSDLGIAIFGSEITKDLRFFPASDPKIHIDTYSRYNSGAYFDITINSTNTLLLSLHNSASAATSRIISPTEAVTLPDPGHLSFHTSPSRLPAPPISLLARIDQEEYILIPNSASLVSIRMGDLDPHTLHDVRVIAPMTDDSGQGKMEFEGVWLSKGGKLLRVQGSQLIEEFEAEDTFETESDNAEKAQRLDSSDIDMFEEANNSGNARTAGQRKKVLEIVTDSPGSLGGSTSTARAGGGNGLLGGVMGWDYLLGEMFGADHISIGVDGMCLIEDCIGGTGQPAGIGDIFNLGSADQASFEKYVTEYNRSTWELFERFEDTYISLIKSIRQLAYPNHPDALSYGSGNTAPVSIPIFIMRPFRGELEHATQAVVDRLRSEGDMLVFWLDTSGWLDTEDMDSEDRDFYVDSSDRWRLTEAGNQRVAIFLHMHTCRYLAQDGEKCAFLPPEVYQGKVFDPEAANLERFLESEKERKLRALFWEK
;
A
#
# COMPACT_ATOMS: atom_id res chain seq x y z
N MET A 1 -50.86 25.89 7.61
CA MET A 1 -50.51 24.67 6.86
C MET A 1 -49.50 25.04 5.79
N PRO A 2 -48.22 24.68 5.94
CA PRO A 2 -47.24 24.74 4.87
C PRO A 2 -46.87 23.33 4.38
N PHE A 3 -46.63 23.22 3.07
CA PHE A 3 -46.27 22.01 2.36
C PHE A 3 -44.80 21.65 2.60
N SER A 4 -44.56 20.40 3.03
CA SER A 4 -43.26 19.74 3.08
C SER A 4 -42.85 19.25 1.69
N THR A 5 -41.66 19.61 1.23
CA THR A 5 -40.99 19.04 0.05
C THR A 5 -40.30 17.70 0.39
N PRO A 6 -40.26 16.73 -0.54
CA PRO A 6 -39.73 15.41 -0.26
C PRO A 6 -38.21 15.35 -0.40
N SER A 7 -37.53 14.79 0.60
CA SER A 7 -36.12 14.40 0.55
C SER A 7 -35.94 13.25 -0.44
N ARG A 8 -35.10 13.45 -1.45
CA ARG A 8 -34.79 12.45 -2.49
C ARG A 8 -33.50 11.71 -2.10
N THR A 9 -33.65 10.51 -1.56
CA THR A 9 -32.55 9.58 -1.25
C THR A 9 -31.88 9.12 -2.56
N ARG A 10 -30.56 9.33 -2.67
CA ARG A 10 -29.71 8.85 -3.77
C ARG A 10 -29.12 7.50 -3.35
N SER A 11 -29.26 6.48 -4.20
CA SER A 11 -28.70 5.15 -3.97
C SER A 11 -27.18 5.18 -4.17
N GLY A 12 -26.41 5.19 -3.09
CA GLY A 12 -24.99 4.83 -3.09
C GLY A 12 -24.82 3.32 -3.19
N LEU A 13 -23.75 2.85 -3.83
CA LEU A 13 -23.26 1.48 -3.65
C LEU A 13 -22.48 1.48 -2.33
N TYR A 14 -23.04 0.85 -1.31
CA TYR A 14 -22.49 0.80 0.04
C TYR A 14 -21.59 -0.43 0.18
N LEU A 15 -20.34 -0.23 0.61
CA LEU A 15 -19.46 -1.32 1.04
C LEU A 15 -19.58 -1.47 2.54
N THR A 16 -20.34 -2.47 2.99
CA THR A 16 -20.53 -2.73 4.42
C THR A 16 -19.45 -3.67 4.93
N LEU A 17 -18.61 -3.18 5.85
CA LEU A 17 -17.72 -4.03 6.64
C LEU A 17 -18.57 -4.88 7.63
N PRO A 18 -18.22 -6.16 7.86
CA PRO A 18 -18.95 -7.00 8.81
C PRO A 18 -18.73 -6.51 10.25
N PRO A 19 -19.76 -6.55 11.12
CA PRO A 19 -19.60 -6.21 12.53
C PRO A 19 -18.75 -7.25 13.25
N ALA A 20 -17.84 -6.77 14.11
CA ALA A 20 -17.04 -7.60 14.99
C ALA A 20 -17.93 -8.48 15.89
N SER A 21 -17.83 -9.80 15.73
CA SER A 21 -18.52 -10.77 16.57
C SER A 21 -17.96 -10.75 17.99
N ILE A 22 -18.82 -10.45 18.96
CA ILE A 22 -18.52 -10.53 20.39
C ILE A 22 -18.26 -11.99 20.76
N SER A 23 -17.04 -12.31 21.17
CA SER A 23 -16.67 -13.62 21.71
C SER A 23 -16.97 -13.72 23.21
N PRO A 24 -17.37 -14.90 23.71
CA PRO A 24 -17.82 -15.09 25.08
C PRO A 24 -16.66 -15.22 26.08
N THR A 25 -16.90 -14.72 27.28
CA THR A 25 -16.03 -14.78 28.47
C THR A 25 -15.66 -16.22 28.87
N PRO A 26 -14.41 -16.50 29.30
CA PRO A 26 -14.03 -17.81 29.79
C PRO A 26 -14.28 -17.94 31.30
N SER A 27 -14.88 -19.07 31.69
CA SER A 27 -15.01 -19.54 33.07
C SER A 27 -13.70 -20.15 33.60
N PRO A 28 -13.40 -20.07 34.91
CA PRO A 28 -12.12 -20.51 35.46
C PRO A 28 -12.12 -22.01 35.78
N PHE A 29 -11.12 -22.74 35.29
CA PHE A 29 -10.84 -24.10 35.73
C PHE A 29 -9.69 -24.14 36.74
N ARG A 30 -9.99 -24.83 37.84
CA ARG A 30 -9.20 -25.04 39.06
C ARG A 30 -8.25 -26.22 38.82
N GLY A 31 -6.99 -26.05 39.25
CA GLY A 31 -5.87 -26.91 38.84
C GLY A 31 -5.65 -28.22 39.60
N SER A 32 -4.51 -28.86 39.29
CA SER A 32 -3.59 -29.52 40.23
C SER A 32 -2.35 -30.07 39.48
N PRO A 33 -1.24 -30.32 40.20
CA PRO A 33 0.10 -30.42 39.64
C PRO A 33 0.57 -31.87 39.46
N ALA A 34 1.50 -32.10 38.54
CA ALA A 34 2.39 -33.26 38.60
C ALA A 34 3.72 -32.97 37.89
N SER A 35 4.76 -33.43 38.55
CA SER A 35 6.18 -33.19 38.34
C SER A 35 6.82 -34.15 37.34
N THR A 36 8.03 -33.75 36.89
CA THR A 36 9.19 -34.58 36.47
C THR A 36 9.03 -35.48 35.23
N SER A 37 9.84 -35.26 34.19
CA SER A 37 11.21 -35.81 34.08
C SER A 37 11.82 -35.52 32.70
N PHE A 38 13.07 -35.08 32.71
CA PHE A 38 14.00 -35.03 31.57
C PHE A 38 14.29 -36.42 31.00
N THR A 39 14.43 -36.54 29.67
CA THR A 39 15.56 -37.17 28.93
C THR A 39 15.31 -37.14 27.40
N PRO A 40 16.36 -37.28 26.55
CA PRO A 40 16.48 -36.51 25.32
C PRO A 40 16.54 -37.34 24.01
N PHE A 41 16.52 -36.60 22.88
CA PHE A 41 16.92 -36.96 21.51
C PHE A 41 16.26 -38.17 20.83
N GLY A 42 15.48 -37.88 19.78
CA GLY A 42 15.13 -38.81 18.71
C GLY A 42 15.37 -38.12 17.36
N VAL A 43 16.53 -38.39 16.76
CA VAL A 43 16.87 -38.08 15.37
C VAL A 43 15.98 -38.93 14.46
N THR A 44 15.19 -38.32 13.59
CA THR A 44 14.57 -39.05 12.46
C THR A 44 15.12 -38.51 11.15
N ASN A 45 16.08 -39.28 10.62
CA ASN A 45 16.59 -39.18 9.27
C ASN A 45 15.48 -39.45 8.25
N TYR A 46 15.47 -38.62 7.21
CA TYR A 46 14.85 -38.89 5.92
C TYR A 46 15.47 -40.13 5.24
N SER A 47 14.65 -40.89 4.53
CA SER A 47 15.07 -41.72 3.40
C SER A 47 13.92 -41.89 2.40
N PRO A 48 14.15 -41.77 1.08
CA PRO A 48 13.14 -41.78 0.03
C PRO A 48 12.93 -43.18 -0.60
N PHE A 49 11.97 -43.24 -1.53
CA PHE A 49 11.52 -44.34 -2.41
C PHE A 49 10.42 -45.28 -1.89
N ARG A 50 9.23 -45.16 -2.53
CA ARG A 50 8.55 -46.33 -3.09
C ARG A 50 7.73 -45.98 -4.33
N SER A 51 8.26 -46.45 -5.45
CA SER A 51 7.58 -46.70 -6.72
C SER A 51 6.51 -47.78 -6.56
N ALA A 52 5.36 -47.58 -7.22
CA ALA A 52 4.44 -48.64 -7.56
C ALA A 52 3.87 -48.37 -8.96
N GLY A 53 4.44 -49.06 -9.95
CA GLY A 53 3.77 -49.29 -11.22
C GLY A 53 2.94 -50.56 -11.13
N LEU A 54 1.76 -50.55 -11.74
CA LEU A 54 1.11 -51.75 -12.26
C LEU A 54 0.48 -51.44 -13.62
N GLN A 55 0.58 -52.45 -14.47
CA GLN A 55 0.58 -52.47 -15.93
C GLN A 55 -0.83 -52.55 -16.58
N PRO A 56 -0.91 -52.50 -17.94
CA PRO A 56 -2.11 -52.18 -18.73
C PRO A 56 -2.85 -53.44 -19.25
N PRO A 57 -3.83 -53.27 -20.14
CA PRO A 57 -4.06 -54.23 -21.20
C PRO A 57 -3.92 -53.63 -22.60
N SER A 58 -3.44 -54.50 -23.47
CA SER A 58 -2.94 -54.31 -24.83
C SER A 58 -3.93 -54.74 -25.92
N HIS A 59 -3.79 -54.08 -27.08
CA HIS A 59 -3.86 -54.59 -28.47
C HIS A 59 -5.13 -55.23 -29.06
N PHE A 60 -5.52 -54.72 -30.25
CA PHE A 60 -5.68 -55.35 -31.59
C PHE A 60 -6.64 -54.47 -32.41
N GLY A 61 -6.49 -54.09 -33.67
CA GLY A 61 -5.56 -54.30 -34.79
C GLY A 61 -6.10 -53.47 -35.98
N GLY A 62 -5.24 -53.03 -36.91
CA GLY A 62 -5.65 -52.26 -38.12
C GLY A 62 -6.27 -53.13 -39.23
N PRO A 63 -6.20 -52.79 -40.53
CA PRO A 63 -6.07 -51.48 -41.20
C PRO A 63 -7.03 -51.29 -42.43
N VAL A 64 -6.95 -50.10 -43.08
CA VAL A 64 -7.28 -49.72 -44.51
C VAL A 64 -8.77 -49.68 -45.00
N PRO A 65 -9.13 -49.05 -46.16
CA PRO A 65 -9.22 -47.60 -46.48
C PRO A 65 -10.54 -47.22 -47.25
N PHE A 66 -10.56 -46.07 -47.94
CA PHE A 66 -11.51 -45.59 -48.99
C PHE A 66 -12.76 -44.74 -48.62
N CYS A 67 -12.74 -43.48 -49.09
CA CYS A 67 -13.89 -42.66 -49.54
C CYS A 67 -14.59 -43.26 -50.79
N PRO A 68 -15.70 -42.70 -51.34
CA PRO A 68 -16.79 -41.85 -50.80
C PRO A 68 -18.20 -42.37 -51.23
N ARG A 69 -19.29 -41.61 -50.94
CA ARG A 69 -20.42 -41.23 -51.85
C ARG A 69 -21.85 -41.34 -51.28
N ARG A 70 -22.61 -40.22 -51.38
CA ARG A 70 -24.10 -40.06 -51.47
C ARG A 70 -24.92 -40.41 -50.22
N GLN A 71 -25.88 -39.63 -49.70
CA GLN A 71 -27.02 -38.90 -50.29
C GLN A 71 -27.55 -37.85 -49.27
N GLN A 72 -27.91 -36.61 -49.67
CA GLN A 72 -29.30 -36.08 -49.79
C GLN A 72 -30.15 -36.24 -48.50
N ALA A 73 -30.88 -35.26 -47.96
CA ALA A 73 -31.43 -34.01 -48.45
C ALA A 73 -31.92 -33.15 -47.26
N GLY A 74 -32.18 -31.86 -47.51
CA GLY A 74 -33.16 -31.07 -46.73
C GLY A 74 -32.58 -29.91 -45.91
N GLY A 75 -32.82 -28.68 -46.36
CA GLY A 75 -32.51 -27.49 -45.56
C GLY A 75 -32.34 -26.16 -46.31
N TYR A 76 -32.73 -26.05 -47.59
CA TYR A 76 -32.53 -24.85 -48.41
C TYR A 76 -33.45 -23.64 -48.08
N VAL A 77 -34.19 -23.67 -46.96
CA VAL A 77 -35.07 -22.55 -46.56
C VAL A 77 -34.42 -21.66 -45.49
N TRP A 78 -33.45 -22.16 -44.73
CA TRP A 78 -32.86 -21.39 -43.62
C TRP A 78 -31.73 -20.42 -44.04
N CYS A 79 -31.08 -20.65 -45.19
CA CYS A 79 -30.00 -19.77 -45.68
C CYS A 79 -30.48 -18.48 -46.36
N ARG A 80 -31.77 -18.35 -46.74
CA ARG A 80 -32.28 -17.10 -47.34
C ARG A 80 -32.70 -16.06 -46.31
N ALA A 81 -33.15 -16.46 -45.13
CA ALA A 81 -33.48 -15.52 -44.06
C ALA A 81 -32.23 -14.82 -43.47
N ARG A 82 -31.10 -15.53 -43.41
CA ARG A 82 -29.85 -14.99 -42.82
C ARG A 82 -29.13 -13.97 -43.71
N ARG A 83 -29.40 -13.96 -45.03
CA ARG A 83 -28.85 -12.93 -45.95
C ARG A 83 -29.65 -11.63 -45.99
N CYS A 84 -30.94 -11.63 -45.66
CA CYS A 84 -31.70 -10.38 -45.55
C CYS A 84 -31.41 -9.61 -44.25
N LEU A 85 -31.05 -10.31 -43.17
CA LEU A 85 -30.70 -9.69 -41.87
C LEU A 85 -29.26 -9.18 -41.76
N SER A 86 -28.41 -9.44 -42.76
CA SER A 86 -27.02 -8.95 -42.82
C SER A 86 -26.86 -7.66 -43.63
N SER A 87 -27.96 -7.13 -44.17
CA SER A 87 -27.93 -5.85 -44.89
C SER A 87 -27.69 -4.71 -43.92
N ARG A 88 -26.50 -4.09 -43.99
CA ARG A 88 -26.17 -2.86 -43.25
C ARG A 88 -27.20 -1.75 -43.51
N THR A 89 -27.72 -1.65 -44.72
CA THR A 89 -28.74 -0.65 -45.08
C THR A 89 -30.06 -0.87 -44.36
N LEU A 90 -30.50 -2.11 -44.13
CA LEU A 90 -31.72 -2.39 -43.36
C LEU A 90 -31.57 -1.90 -41.90
N TRP A 91 -30.41 -2.14 -41.29
CA TRP A 91 -30.14 -1.67 -39.93
C TRP A 91 -30.07 -0.15 -39.82
N PHE A 92 -29.53 0.54 -40.83
CA PHE A 92 -29.60 2.02 -40.87
C PHE A 92 -31.03 2.53 -40.97
N VAL A 93 -31.89 1.89 -41.77
CA VAL A 93 -33.30 2.30 -41.89
C VAL A 93 -34.06 2.06 -40.58
N VAL A 94 -33.83 0.92 -39.92
CA VAL A 94 -34.45 0.61 -38.62
C VAL A 94 -33.95 1.56 -37.54
N ALA A 95 -32.65 1.85 -37.49
CA ALA A 95 -32.08 2.81 -36.55
C ALA A 95 -32.64 4.22 -36.80
N PHE A 96 -32.76 4.63 -38.06
CA PHE A 96 -33.30 5.94 -38.43
C PHE A 96 -34.78 6.08 -38.07
N PHE A 97 -35.60 5.06 -38.33
CA PHE A 97 -37.01 5.05 -37.91
C PHE A 97 -37.16 5.02 -36.39
N GLY A 98 -36.30 4.27 -35.69
CA GLY A 98 -36.25 4.28 -34.22
C GLY A 98 -35.91 5.68 -33.69
N LEU A 99 -34.98 6.39 -34.32
CA LEU A 99 -34.57 7.73 -33.93
C LEU A 99 -35.67 8.78 -34.21
N LEU A 100 -36.38 8.65 -35.33
CA LEU A 100 -37.53 9.50 -35.66
C LEU A 100 -38.71 9.26 -34.70
N LEU A 101 -39.01 8.01 -34.37
CA LEU A 101 -40.08 7.67 -33.41
C LEU A 101 -39.73 8.16 -32.01
N TRP A 102 -38.46 8.05 -31.60
CA TRP A 102 -37.99 8.59 -30.33
C TRP A 102 -38.06 10.12 -30.28
N TRP A 103 -37.71 10.80 -31.37
CA TRP A 103 -37.89 12.25 -31.50
C TRP A 103 -39.35 12.69 -31.48
N GLY A 104 -40.26 11.90 -32.08
CA GLY A 104 -41.69 12.20 -32.16
C GLY A 104 -42.44 12.02 -30.84
N ASN A 105 -42.02 11.05 -30.00
CA ASN A 105 -42.73 10.68 -28.76
C ASN A 105 -42.20 11.38 -27.49
N GLY A 106 -41.59 12.56 -27.60
CA GLY A 106 -41.21 13.36 -26.42
C GLY A 106 -39.76 13.24 -25.96
N GLY A 107 -38.87 12.63 -26.76
CA GLY A 107 -37.43 12.55 -26.44
C GLY A 107 -36.72 13.91 -26.28
N LYS A 108 -37.39 15.01 -26.61
CA LYS A 108 -36.89 16.38 -26.42
C LYS A 108 -36.83 16.80 -24.95
N GLU A 109 -37.72 16.27 -24.10
CA GLU A 109 -37.73 16.53 -22.65
C GLU A 109 -36.68 15.67 -21.92
N ASP A 110 -36.46 14.43 -22.37
CA ASP A 110 -35.41 13.53 -21.88
C ASP A 110 -34.00 14.01 -22.24
N TRP A 111 -33.82 14.67 -23.40
CA TRP A 111 -32.52 15.22 -23.78
C TRP A 111 -32.06 16.35 -22.85
N GLN A 112 -32.98 17.19 -22.39
CA GLN A 112 -32.66 18.26 -21.43
C GLN A 112 -32.41 17.72 -20.03
N THR A 113 -33.13 16.67 -19.60
CA THR A 113 -32.86 16.00 -18.32
C THR A 113 -31.58 15.16 -18.34
N MET A 114 -31.22 14.54 -19.46
CA MET A 114 -29.90 13.90 -19.62
C MET A 114 -28.77 14.93 -19.69
N ARG A 115 -28.96 16.07 -20.35
CA ARG A 115 -27.97 17.16 -20.38
C ARG A 115 -27.73 17.75 -18.98
N ASN A 116 -28.79 17.88 -18.19
CA ASN A 116 -28.72 18.32 -16.79
C ASN A 116 -28.18 17.24 -15.84
N ARG A 117 -28.23 15.95 -16.22
CA ARG A 117 -27.58 14.85 -15.48
C ARG A 117 -26.12 14.63 -15.87
N SER A 118 -25.74 14.91 -17.12
CA SER A 118 -24.35 14.85 -17.57
C SER A 118 -23.54 16.08 -17.14
N SER A 119 -24.20 17.19 -16.82
CA SER A 119 -23.55 18.38 -16.28
C SER A 119 -23.07 18.25 -14.83
N ASP A 120 -23.53 17.21 -14.13
CA ASP A 120 -23.20 16.91 -12.73
C ASP A 120 -21.96 16.00 -12.59
N LEU A 121 -21.31 15.61 -13.69
CA LEU A 121 -20.24 14.60 -13.68
C LEU A 121 -18.91 15.03 -14.35
N GLY A 122 -18.65 16.33 -14.48
CA GLY A 122 -17.34 16.82 -14.93
C GLY A 122 -17.41 17.94 -15.96
N ILE A 123 -18.15 19.00 -15.66
CA ILE A 123 -18.03 20.25 -16.42
C ILE A 123 -16.85 21.04 -15.85
N ALA A 124 -15.90 21.35 -16.72
CA ALA A 124 -14.94 22.44 -16.50
C ALA A 124 -15.73 23.76 -16.42
N ILE A 125 -16.25 24.09 -15.25
CA ILE A 125 -17.00 25.31 -15.02
C ILE A 125 -16.01 26.47 -15.01
N PHE A 126 -16.31 27.52 -15.77
CA PHE A 126 -15.53 28.75 -15.91
C PHE A 126 -15.00 29.25 -14.57
N GLY A 127 -13.69 29.04 -14.35
CA GLY A 127 -13.08 29.10 -13.02
C GLY A 127 -13.08 30.46 -12.32
N SER A 128 -13.42 31.55 -13.01
CA SER A 128 -13.39 32.89 -12.42
C SER A 128 -14.62 33.25 -11.59
N GLU A 129 -15.76 32.55 -11.74
CA GLU A 129 -16.96 32.85 -10.94
C GLU A 129 -17.06 32.01 -9.68
N ILE A 130 -16.74 30.72 -9.75
CA ILE A 130 -16.77 29.80 -8.61
C ILE A 130 -15.76 30.20 -7.53
N THR A 131 -14.59 30.72 -7.95
CA THR A 131 -13.49 31.04 -7.03
C THR A 131 -13.61 32.41 -6.37
N LYS A 132 -14.59 33.26 -6.74
CA LYS A 132 -14.72 34.63 -6.18
C LYS A 132 -14.88 34.65 -4.67
N ASP A 133 -15.57 33.65 -4.13
CA ASP A 133 -15.85 33.51 -2.69
C ASP A 133 -15.00 32.42 -2.03
N LEU A 134 -13.91 32.01 -2.69
CA LEU A 134 -12.99 31.00 -2.18
C LEU A 134 -11.63 31.62 -1.85
N ARG A 135 -10.94 31.02 -0.88
CA ARG A 135 -9.56 31.31 -0.50
C ARG A 135 -8.67 30.17 -0.97
N PHE A 136 -7.62 30.52 -1.72
CA PHE A 136 -6.61 29.56 -2.17
C PHE A 136 -5.50 29.40 -1.12
N PHE A 137 -5.05 28.16 -0.94
CA PHE A 137 -3.86 27.79 -0.20
C PHE A 137 -2.95 26.98 -1.15
N PRO A 138 -1.73 27.44 -1.45
CA PRO A 138 -0.84 26.75 -2.38
C PRO A 138 -0.40 25.39 -1.80
N ALA A 139 -0.04 24.45 -2.66
CA ALA A 139 0.49 23.14 -2.28
C ALA A 139 1.76 23.23 -1.40
N SER A 140 2.49 24.35 -1.49
CA SER A 140 3.66 24.64 -0.65
C SER A 140 3.31 25.17 0.75
N ASP A 141 2.02 25.28 1.11
CA ASP A 141 1.61 25.69 2.45
C ASP A 141 2.04 24.62 3.47
N PRO A 142 2.80 24.98 4.53
CA PRO A 142 3.35 24.01 5.48
C PRO A 142 2.27 23.30 6.31
N LYS A 143 1.01 23.71 6.22
CA LYS A 143 -0.09 23.02 6.89
C LYS A 143 -0.61 21.83 6.09
N ILE A 144 -0.24 21.72 4.81
CA ILE A 144 -0.51 20.56 3.97
C ILE A 144 0.59 19.53 4.23
N HIS A 145 0.21 18.37 4.78
CA HIS A 145 1.14 17.26 4.96
C HIS A 145 1.17 16.43 3.69
N ILE A 146 2.30 16.41 3.00
CA ILE A 146 2.47 15.66 1.75
C ILE A 146 3.45 14.54 2.01
N ASP A 147 3.05 13.31 1.69
CA ASP A 147 3.98 12.19 1.67
C ASP A 147 4.83 12.25 0.39
N THR A 148 6.01 12.86 0.50
CA THR A 148 6.90 13.15 -0.64
C THR A 148 7.84 12.01 -1.00
N TYR A 149 7.90 10.96 -0.20
CA TYR A 149 8.82 9.83 -0.40
C TYR A 149 8.32 8.82 -1.44
N SER A 150 7.03 8.89 -1.80
CA SER A 150 6.38 8.02 -2.78
C SER A 150 6.68 8.35 -4.25
N ARG A 151 7.94 8.66 -4.62
CA ARG A 151 8.31 9.04 -6.00
C ARG A 151 8.01 7.98 -7.06
N TYR A 152 7.98 6.71 -6.67
CA TYR A 152 7.83 5.58 -7.60
C TYR A 152 6.64 4.69 -7.26
N ASN A 153 5.86 5.07 -6.24
CA ASN A 153 4.93 4.14 -5.63
C ASN A 153 3.50 4.64 -5.84
N SER A 154 2.64 3.71 -6.26
CA SER A 154 1.19 3.87 -6.22
C SER A 154 0.76 4.15 -4.78
N GLY A 155 -0.05 5.19 -4.56
CA GLY A 155 -0.58 5.49 -3.24
C GLY A 155 -0.04 6.78 -2.61
N ALA A 156 0.70 7.61 -3.35
CA ALA A 156 1.06 8.95 -2.89
C ALA A 156 -0.18 9.71 -2.38
N TYR A 157 -0.10 10.30 -1.19
CA TYR A 157 -1.21 11.02 -0.59
C TYR A 157 -0.77 12.33 0.05
N PHE A 158 -1.75 13.18 0.30
CA PHE A 158 -1.59 14.32 1.18
C PHE A 158 -2.76 14.39 2.15
N ASP A 159 -2.46 14.86 3.35
CA ASP A 159 -3.42 15.13 4.41
C ASP A 159 -3.55 16.64 4.60
N ILE A 160 -4.78 17.08 4.88
CA ILE A 160 -5.08 18.44 5.30
C ILE A 160 -6.11 18.39 6.44
N THR A 161 -5.95 19.29 7.41
CA THR A 161 -6.99 19.52 8.42
C THR A 161 -7.62 20.88 8.15
N ILE A 162 -8.94 20.91 7.94
CA ILE A 162 -9.67 22.12 7.57
C ILE A 162 -10.77 22.43 8.60
N ASN A 163 -11.12 23.69 8.73
CA ASN A 163 -12.19 24.17 9.61
C ASN A 163 -12.86 25.40 8.98
N SER A 164 -14.09 25.72 9.41
CA SER A 164 -14.78 26.97 9.06
C SER A 164 -15.07 27.09 7.57
N THR A 165 -15.29 25.96 6.91
CA THR A 165 -15.53 25.89 5.46
C THR A 165 -16.67 24.93 5.16
N ASN A 166 -17.47 25.25 4.15
CA ASN A 166 -18.50 24.36 3.61
C ASN A 166 -18.11 23.77 2.24
N THR A 167 -17.00 24.22 1.66
CA THR A 167 -16.54 23.83 0.32
C THR A 167 -15.06 23.51 0.36
N LEU A 168 -14.68 22.45 -0.36
CA LEU A 168 -13.30 22.01 -0.53
C LEU A 168 -13.09 21.61 -2.00
N LEU A 169 -12.26 22.38 -2.70
CA LEU A 169 -11.83 22.06 -4.06
C LEU A 169 -10.31 21.88 -4.10
N LEU A 170 -9.83 21.01 -4.98
CA LEU A 170 -8.41 20.87 -5.30
C LEU A 170 -8.10 21.57 -6.62
N SER A 171 -6.94 22.21 -6.68
CA SER A 171 -6.35 22.72 -7.92
C SER A 171 -5.22 21.79 -8.35
N LEU A 172 -5.30 21.30 -9.59
CA LEU A 172 -4.36 20.40 -10.22
C LEU A 172 -3.84 21.01 -11.53
N HIS A 173 -2.58 20.77 -11.84
CA HIS A 173 -1.97 21.09 -13.14
C HIS A 173 -2.16 19.97 -14.17
N ASN A 174 -3.11 19.07 -13.95
CA ASN A 174 -3.49 18.03 -14.91
C ASN A 174 -4.50 18.59 -15.93
N SER A 175 -4.38 18.20 -17.21
CA SER A 175 -5.23 18.71 -18.31
C SER A 175 -5.91 17.60 -19.08
N ALA A 176 -7.22 17.74 -19.28
CA ALA A 176 -8.02 16.85 -20.14
C ALA A 176 -7.52 16.80 -21.59
N SER A 177 -6.95 17.89 -22.09
CA SER A 177 -6.46 17.97 -23.47
C SER A 177 -5.18 17.17 -23.72
N ALA A 178 -4.43 16.83 -22.67
CA ALA A 178 -3.17 16.08 -22.79
C ALA A 178 -3.37 14.60 -23.16
N ALA A 179 -4.58 14.04 -22.95
CA ALA A 179 -4.88 12.65 -23.28
C ALA A 179 -4.96 12.40 -24.81
N THR A 180 -5.30 13.42 -25.60
CA THR A 180 -5.58 13.25 -27.05
C THR A 180 -4.32 13.34 -27.93
N SER A 181 -3.22 13.90 -27.43
CA SER A 181 -2.05 14.25 -28.25
C SER A 181 -0.96 13.17 -28.35
N ARG A 182 -1.10 12.01 -27.68
CA ARG A 182 -0.04 10.99 -27.57
C ARG A 182 -0.09 9.81 -28.56
N ILE A 183 -0.96 9.81 -29.57
CA ILE A 183 -0.89 8.81 -30.67
C ILE A 183 0.12 9.26 -31.75
N ILE A 184 1.34 9.60 -31.35
CA ILE A 184 2.46 9.79 -32.26
C ILE A 184 3.61 8.92 -31.75
N SER A 185 3.99 7.94 -32.55
CA SER A 185 4.97 6.89 -32.25
C SER A 185 6.32 7.47 -31.77
N PRO A 186 6.93 6.92 -30.70
CA PRO A 186 8.19 7.41 -30.18
C PRO A 186 9.35 6.85 -31.01
N THR A 187 10.02 7.71 -31.79
CA THR A 187 11.28 7.35 -32.49
C THR A 187 12.43 8.31 -32.17
N GLU A 188 12.31 9.17 -31.14
CA GLU A 188 13.41 10.07 -30.79
C GLU A 188 13.96 9.83 -29.38
N ALA A 189 15.28 9.90 -29.32
CA ALA A 189 16.15 9.39 -28.28
C ALA A 189 15.79 9.93 -26.88
N VAL A 190 15.56 9.00 -25.96
CA VAL A 190 15.42 9.23 -24.53
C VAL A 190 16.71 9.88 -24.01
N THR A 191 16.65 11.18 -23.79
CA THR A 191 17.64 11.87 -22.94
C THR A 191 17.31 11.50 -21.50
N LEU A 192 18.30 11.05 -20.73
CA LEU A 192 18.11 10.61 -19.34
C LEU A 192 17.31 11.68 -18.55
N PRO A 193 16.21 11.30 -17.87
CA PRO A 193 15.47 12.23 -17.03
C PRO A 193 16.33 12.62 -15.82
N ASP A 194 16.39 13.93 -15.55
CA ASP A 194 16.97 14.53 -14.36
C ASP A 194 16.25 13.99 -13.10
N PRO A 195 16.94 13.39 -12.11
CA PRO A 195 16.34 12.66 -10.97
C PRO A 195 15.70 13.56 -9.90
N GLY A 196 15.12 14.71 -10.28
CA GLY A 196 14.61 15.73 -9.38
C GLY A 196 13.09 15.80 -9.24
N HIS A 197 12.60 15.43 -8.05
CA HIS A 197 11.37 15.90 -7.40
C HIS A 197 9.99 15.55 -8.03
N LEU A 198 9.07 15.07 -7.17
CA LEU A 198 7.69 15.57 -7.17
C LEU A 198 7.80 17.09 -7.10
N SER A 199 7.76 17.73 -8.27
CA SER A 199 8.06 19.14 -8.40
C SER A 199 6.74 19.87 -8.15
N PHE A 200 6.49 20.25 -6.89
CA PHE A 200 5.46 21.24 -6.53
C PHE A 200 5.87 22.66 -6.96
N HIS A 201 7.05 22.81 -7.58
CA HIS A 201 7.44 24.02 -8.25
C HIS A 201 6.75 24.13 -9.60
N THR A 202 5.98 25.21 -9.76
CA THR A 202 5.51 25.74 -11.04
C THR A 202 6.72 26.00 -11.95
N SER A 203 7.17 24.97 -12.67
CA SER A 203 8.09 25.17 -13.79
C SER A 203 7.28 25.83 -14.91
N PRO A 204 7.60 27.07 -15.33
CA PRO A 204 6.74 27.86 -16.22
C PRO A 204 6.68 27.36 -17.68
N SER A 205 7.11 26.12 -17.96
CA SER A 205 7.21 25.56 -19.31
C SER A 205 6.82 24.07 -19.42
N ARG A 206 6.26 23.45 -18.38
CA ARG A 206 5.88 22.04 -18.46
C ARG A 206 4.50 21.87 -19.07
N LEU A 207 4.39 20.93 -20.01
CA LEU A 207 3.10 20.47 -20.53
C LEU A 207 2.32 19.83 -19.38
N PRO A 208 1.01 20.12 -19.24
CA PRO A 208 0.21 19.59 -18.16
C PRO A 208 0.14 18.06 -18.23
N ALA A 209 0.15 17.40 -17.06
CA ALA A 209 0.00 15.96 -16.97
C ALA A 209 -1.40 15.50 -17.46
N PRO A 210 -1.55 14.27 -17.97
CA PRO A 210 -2.87 13.69 -18.27
C PRO A 210 -3.80 13.68 -17.05
N PRO A 211 -5.13 13.65 -17.21
CA PRO A 211 -6.05 13.52 -16.08
C PRO A 211 -5.72 12.29 -15.25
N ILE A 212 -5.83 12.43 -13.94
CA ILE A 212 -5.58 11.35 -12.98
C ILE A 212 -6.86 11.06 -12.20
N SER A 213 -7.06 9.84 -11.76
CA SER A 213 -8.19 9.52 -10.90
C SER A 213 -7.73 9.57 -9.44
N LEU A 214 -8.55 10.14 -8.56
CA LEU A 214 -8.22 10.39 -7.14
C LEU A 214 -9.16 9.62 -6.22
N LEU A 215 -8.67 9.32 -5.02
CA LEU A 215 -9.49 8.86 -3.90
C LEU A 215 -9.43 9.92 -2.81
N ALA A 216 -10.59 10.33 -2.29
CA ALA A 216 -10.65 11.31 -1.20
C ALA A 216 -11.45 10.74 -0.03
N ARG A 217 -10.90 10.84 1.19
CA ARG A 217 -11.58 10.54 2.44
C ARG A 217 -11.70 11.80 3.27
N ILE A 218 -12.87 12.02 3.86
CA ILE A 218 -13.11 13.10 4.82
C ILE A 218 -13.48 12.45 6.13
N ASP A 219 -12.78 12.80 7.20
CA ASP A 219 -12.90 12.22 8.53
C ASP A 219 -12.77 10.70 8.49
N GLN A 220 -13.79 10.00 9.00
CA GLN A 220 -13.90 8.55 9.02
C GLN A 220 -14.90 8.04 7.97
N GLU A 221 -15.23 8.84 6.96
CA GLU A 221 -16.10 8.44 5.87
C GLU A 221 -15.39 7.44 4.93
N GLU A 222 -16.17 6.78 4.08
CA GLU A 222 -15.64 5.93 3.02
C GLU A 222 -14.92 6.77 1.95
N TYR A 223 -13.94 6.18 1.27
CA TYR A 223 -13.24 6.82 0.17
C TYR A 223 -14.19 7.09 -1.01
N ILE A 224 -14.11 8.30 -1.53
CA ILE A 224 -14.85 8.75 -2.70
C ILE A 224 -13.92 8.68 -3.91
N LEU A 225 -14.36 7.94 -4.93
CA LEU A 225 -13.68 7.84 -6.21
C LEU A 225 -13.99 9.08 -7.08
N ILE A 226 -12.95 9.83 -7.44
CA ILE A 226 -13.03 11.01 -8.31
C ILE A 226 -12.26 10.73 -9.61
N PRO A 227 -12.92 10.18 -10.65
CA PRO A 227 -12.26 9.79 -11.88
C PRO A 227 -11.91 11.00 -12.75
N ASN A 228 -10.89 10.87 -13.60
CA ASN A 228 -10.51 11.88 -14.61
C ASN A 228 -10.34 13.31 -14.05
N SER A 229 -9.78 13.42 -12.84
CA SER A 229 -9.49 14.67 -12.17
C SER A 229 -8.45 15.48 -12.95
N ALA A 230 -8.82 16.72 -13.29
CA ALA A 230 -8.00 17.67 -14.02
C ALA A 230 -8.40 19.10 -13.63
N SER A 231 -7.45 20.03 -13.65
CA SER A 231 -7.67 21.44 -13.28
C SER A 231 -8.33 21.61 -11.91
N LEU A 232 -9.62 21.96 -11.84
CA LEU A 232 -10.33 22.20 -10.58
C LEU A 232 -11.23 21.00 -10.25
N VAL A 233 -10.99 20.37 -9.10
CA VAL A 233 -11.66 19.14 -8.66
C VAL A 233 -12.48 19.42 -7.41
N SER A 234 -13.77 19.12 -7.43
CA SER A 234 -14.63 19.26 -6.26
C SER A 234 -14.58 18.00 -5.40
N ILE A 235 -14.10 18.11 -4.15
CA ILE A 235 -14.25 17.03 -3.16
C ILE A 235 -15.62 17.16 -2.48
N ARG A 236 -15.93 18.37 -1.99
CA ARG A 236 -17.20 18.72 -1.31
C ARG A 236 -17.59 20.15 -1.67
N MET A 237 -18.89 20.41 -1.81
CA MET A 237 -19.39 21.72 -2.22
C MET A 237 -20.72 22.04 -1.54
N GLY A 238 -20.64 22.85 -0.50
CA GLY A 238 -21.80 23.34 0.27
C GLY A 238 -22.35 22.36 1.31
N ASP A 239 -21.70 21.22 1.51
CA ASP A 239 -22.16 20.12 2.37
C ASP A 239 -21.21 19.80 3.54
N LEU A 240 -20.05 20.46 3.64
CA LEU A 240 -19.22 20.39 4.85
C LEU A 240 -19.80 21.26 5.97
N ASP A 241 -19.76 20.77 7.20
CA ASP A 241 -20.21 21.53 8.38
C ASP A 241 -19.11 22.56 8.77
N PRO A 242 -19.38 23.87 8.65
CA PRO A 242 -18.38 24.89 8.95
C PRO A 242 -18.04 24.97 10.45
N HIS A 243 -18.79 24.31 11.33
CA HIS A 243 -18.53 24.33 12.78
C HIS A 243 -17.67 23.17 13.27
N THR A 244 -17.35 22.23 12.39
CA THR A 244 -16.52 21.06 12.71
C THR A 244 -15.14 21.17 12.07
N LEU A 245 -14.18 20.53 12.73
CA LEU A 245 -12.86 20.27 12.16
C LEU A 245 -12.97 19.00 11.32
N HIS A 246 -12.42 19.06 10.11
CA HIS A 246 -12.41 17.94 9.18
C HIS A 246 -10.98 17.53 8.84
N ASP A 247 -10.69 16.24 8.92
CA ASP A 247 -9.43 15.65 8.47
C ASP A 247 -9.63 15.05 7.08
N VAL A 248 -8.91 15.55 6.09
CA VAL A 248 -9.09 15.12 4.69
C VAL A 248 -7.81 14.48 4.19
N ARG A 249 -7.93 13.27 3.64
CA ARG A 249 -6.86 12.55 2.95
C ARG A 249 -7.20 12.42 1.49
N VAL A 250 -6.28 12.82 0.61
CA VAL A 250 -6.42 12.66 -0.83
C VAL A 250 -5.27 11.79 -1.32
N ILE A 251 -5.62 10.71 -2.02
CA ILE A 251 -4.68 9.74 -2.55
C ILE A 251 -4.70 9.82 -4.07
N ALA A 252 -3.52 9.88 -4.65
CA ALA A 252 -3.26 9.67 -6.06
C ALA A 252 -2.63 8.27 -6.22
N PRO A 253 -3.43 7.26 -6.61
CA PRO A 253 -2.92 5.91 -6.81
C PRO A 253 -1.92 5.79 -7.99
N MET A 254 -1.67 6.88 -8.74
CA MET A 254 -0.59 7.02 -9.74
C MET A 254 -0.54 5.92 -10.81
N THR A 255 -1.62 5.20 -11.05
CA THR A 255 -1.76 4.26 -12.16
C THR A 255 -2.42 4.97 -13.35
N ASP A 256 -1.65 5.33 -14.37
CA ASP A 256 -2.23 5.60 -15.70
C ASP A 256 -2.22 4.32 -16.56
N ASP A 257 -2.71 4.38 -17.80
CA ASP A 257 -2.71 3.24 -18.73
C ASP A 257 -1.30 2.69 -19.00
N SER A 258 -0.25 3.47 -18.69
CA SER A 258 1.17 3.07 -18.76
C SER A 258 1.79 2.74 -17.40
N GLY A 259 1.00 2.71 -16.33
CA GLY A 259 1.47 2.45 -14.96
C GLY A 259 2.27 3.59 -14.31
N GLN A 260 2.29 4.79 -14.89
CA GLN A 260 3.06 5.95 -14.41
C GLN A 260 2.24 7.24 -14.49
N GLY A 261 1.11 7.27 -13.78
CA GLY A 261 0.29 8.48 -13.66
C GLY A 261 1.03 9.55 -12.86
N LYS A 262 1.11 10.77 -13.38
CA LYS A 262 1.69 11.92 -12.67
C LYS A 262 0.59 12.82 -12.12
N MET A 263 0.61 13.07 -10.82
CA MET A 263 -0.20 14.12 -10.19
C MET A 263 0.61 15.41 -10.08
N GLU A 264 0.05 16.53 -10.53
CA GLU A 264 0.64 17.85 -10.30
C GLU A 264 -0.32 18.66 -9.44
N PHE A 265 -0.11 18.66 -8.13
CA PHE A 265 -0.98 19.33 -7.16
C PHE A 265 -0.56 20.79 -6.97
N GLU A 266 -1.46 21.73 -7.26
CA GLU A 266 -1.19 23.17 -7.15
C GLU A 266 -1.60 23.75 -5.79
N GLY A 267 -2.66 23.22 -5.17
CA GLY A 267 -3.16 23.68 -3.88
C GLY A 267 -4.64 23.39 -3.65
N VAL A 268 -5.21 23.97 -2.60
CA VAL A 268 -6.61 23.79 -2.20
C VAL A 268 -7.37 25.12 -2.18
N TRP A 269 -8.65 25.06 -2.51
CA TRP A 269 -9.59 26.18 -2.38
C TRP A 269 -10.62 25.86 -1.30
N LEU A 270 -10.73 26.75 -0.32
CA LEU A 270 -11.73 26.68 0.76
C LEU A 270 -12.70 27.85 0.66
N SER A 271 -13.88 27.76 1.26
CA SER A 271 -14.82 28.89 1.34
C SER A 271 -14.20 30.10 2.06
N LYS A 272 -14.67 31.30 1.75
CA LYS A 272 -14.25 32.53 2.44
C LYS A 272 -14.48 32.38 3.95
N GLY A 273 -13.40 32.46 4.72
CA GLY A 273 -13.41 32.20 6.18
C GLY A 273 -12.86 30.83 6.58
N GLY A 274 -12.75 29.91 5.63
CA GLY A 274 -12.11 28.61 5.78
C GLY A 274 -10.65 28.75 6.21
N LYS A 275 -10.26 27.89 7.14
CA LYS A 275 -8.93 27.85 7.71
C LYS A 275 -8.31 26.48 7.44
N LEU A 276 -7.11 26.50 6.90
CA LEU A 276 -6.22 25.35 6.89
C LEU A 276 -5.47 25.33 8.23
N LEU A 277 -5.47 24.17 8.88
CA LEU A 277 -4.82 23.87 10.15
C LEU A 277 -3.72 22.84 9.92
N ARG A 278 -2.73 22.83 10.81
CA ARG A 278 -1.63 21.86 10.75
C ARG A 278 -2.18 20.46 11.03
N VAL A 279 -1.84 19.50 10.17
CA VAL A 279 -2.18 18.09 10.35
C VAL A 279 -1.54 17.56 11.62
N GLN A 280 -2.33 16.91 12.47
CA GLN A 280 -1.85 16.37 13.73
C GLN A 280 -0.78 15.31 13.48
N GLY A 281 0.39 15.47 14.13
CA GLY A 281 1.51 14.54 14.04
C GLY A 281 2.42 14.70 12.82
N SER A 282 2.17 15.67 11.93
CA SER A 282 3.07 15.97 10.80
C SER A 282 4.44 16.47 11.30
N GLN A 283 5.50 15.81 10.85
CA GLN A 283 6.88 15.97 11.31
C GLN A 283 7.56 17.27 10.88
N LEU A 284 6.87 18.21 10.24
CA LEU A 284 7.51 19.46 9.83
C LEU A 284 8.25 20.06 11.02
N ILE A 285 9.57 20.15 10.84
CA ILE A 285 10.53 20.61 11.81
C ILE A 285 9.94 21.87 12.40
N GLU A 286 9.71 21.89 13.71
CA GLU A 286 9.41 23.12 14.44
C GLU A 286 10.66 24.01 14.40
N GLU A 287 11.06 24.44 13.21
CA GLU A 287 11.93 25.58 13.02
C GLU A 287 11.11 26.79 13.40
N PHE A 288 11.01 27.01 14.71
CA PHE A 288 10.96 28.33 15.34
C PHE A 288 10.18 29.37 14.52
N GLU A 289 8.87 29.15 14.32
CA GLU A 289 7.95 30.28 14.32
C GLU A 289 7.88 30.78 15.78
N ALA A 290 8.97 31.36 16.25
CA ALA A 290 8.91 32.35 17.31
C ALA A 290 8.14 33.51 16.71
N GLU A 291 6.81 33.43 16.76
CA GLU A 291 5.94 34.55 16.48
C GLU A 291 6.43 35.72 17.34
N ASP A 292 6.96 36.72 16.65
CA ASP A 292 7.05 38.12 17.04
C ASP A 292 5.64 38.64 17.41
N THR A 293 5.08 38.12 18.50
CA THR A 293 4.00 38.74 19.27
C THR A 293 4.63 39.63 20.32
N PHE A 294 5.46 40.57 19.88
CA PHE A 294 5.75 41.79 20.62
C PHE A 294 5.16 42.96 19.86
N GLU A 295 4.59 43.89 20.64
CA GLU A 295 3.71 45.00 20.26
C GLU A 295 2.22 44.60 20.24
N THR A 296 1.34 45.17 21.06
CA THR A 296 1.39 46.37 21.90
C THR A 296 0.15 46.34 22.79
N GLU A 297 0.27 46.36 24.12
CA GLU A 297 -0.74 47.04 24.95
C GLU A 297 -0.28 47.36 26.38
N SER A 298 -0.11 48.66 26.58
CA SER A 298 -0.35 49.42 27.81
C SER A 298 0.67 49.34 28.96
N ASP A 299 1.53 50.37 28.96
CA ASP A 299 1.79 51.16 30.16
C ASP A 299 0.47 51.47 30.88
N ASN A 300 0.24 50.88 32.06
CA ASN A 300 -0.48 51.44 33.22
C ASN A 300 -0.78 50.34 34.24
N ALA A 301 0.08 50.15 35.24
CA ALA A 301 -0.30 49.94 36.65
C ALA A 301 0.90 49.44 37.47
N GLU A 302 1.87 50.33 37.71
CA GLU A 302 2.54 50.33 39.00
C GLU A 302 1.51 50.71 40.08
N LYS A 303 1.56 50.01 41.24
CA LYS A 303 1.19 50.46 42.59
C LYS A 303 0.00 49.76 43.28
N ALA A 304 0.29 48.62 43.93
CA ALA A 304 -0.12 48.29 45.31
C ALA A 304 0.53 46.93 45.70
N GLN A 305 1.58 46.95 46.53
CA GLN A 305 1.56 46.54 47.96
C GLN A 305 1.14 45.07 48.17
N ARG A 306 2.06 44.15 48.44
CA ARG A 306 2.65 43.76 49.76
C ARG A 306 1.62 43.27 50.81
N LEU A 307 1.93 42.08 51.37
CA LEU A 307 1.34 41.36 52.51
C LEU A 307 0.14 40.48 52.10
N ASP A 308 -0.08 39.25 52.57
CA ASP A 308 0.42 38.53 53.75
C ASP A 308 0.33 37.01 53.51
N SER A 309 1.07 36.26 54.32
CA SER A 309 1.13 34.80 54.33
C SER A 309 -0.07 34.15 55.04
N SER A 310 -0.11 32.82 54.93
CA SER A 310 -0.88 31.80 55.69
C SER A 310 -2.38 31.68 55.43
N ASP A 311 -2.76 30.55 54.81
CA ASP A 311 -3.57 29.47 55.39
C ASP A 311 -3.71 28.36 54.32
N ILE A 312 -3.01 27.23 54.47
CA ILE A 312 -3.58 25.93 54.90
C ILE A 312 -5.03 25.76 54.45
N ASP A 313 -5.23 25.00 53.36
CA ASP A 313 -6.31 24.01 53.33
C ASP A 313 -6.08 22.92 52.28
N MET A 314 -6.31 21.69 52.77
CA MET A 314 -6.49 20.38 52.15
C MET A 314 -6.35 20.25 50.62
N PHE A 315 -5.32 19.51 50.20
CA PHE A 315 -5.33 18.83 48.90
C PHE A 315 -6.31 17.64 48.96
N GLU A 316 -7.51 17.87 48.46
CA GLU A 316 -8.42 16.81 48.02
C GLU A 316 -7.88 16.26 46.69
N GLU A 317 -7.51 14.98 46.72
CA GLU A 317 -6.97 14.20 45.61
C GLU A 317 -8.09 13.98 44.57
N ALA A 318 -8.41 15.04 43.83
CA ALA A 318 -9.27 14.96 42.67
C ALA A 318 -8.54 14.15 41.60
N ASN A 319 -8.96 12.89 41.50
CA ASN A 319 -8.65 11.88 40.49
C ASN A 319 -9.15 12.34 39.10
N ASN A 320 -8.67 13.50 38.66
CA ASN A 320 -9.01 14.11 37.39
C ASN A 320 -8.00 13.60 36.37
N SER A 321 -8.20 12.35 35.94
CA SER A 321 -7.63 11.78 34.72
C SER A 321 -8.22 12.47 33.47
N GLY A 322 -8.37 13.78 33.52
CA GLY A 322 -8.79 14.61 32.42
C GLY A 322 -7.65 14.59 31.41
N ASN A 323 -7.80 13.73 30.40
CA ASN A 323 -7.14 13.72 29.11
C ASN A 323 -6.31 14.99 28.85
N ALA A 324 -5.12 15.06 29.43
CA ALA A 324 -4.08 15.90 28.92
C ALA A 324 -3.77 15.28 27.57
N ARG A 325 -4.40 15.82 26.52
CA ARG A 325 -4.09 15.50 25.12
C ARG A 325 -2.60 15.76 25.01
N THR A 326 -1.82 14.69 25.15
CA THR A 326 -0.38 14.68 25.14
C THR A 326 0.07 15.47 23.93
N ALA A 327 0.89 16.50 24.19
CA ALA A 327 1.50 17.33 23.16
C ALA A 327 1.93 16.45 21.97
N GLY A 328 1.52 16.87 20.77
CA GLY A 328 1.35 16.05 19.58
C GLY A 328 2.42 14.99 19.38
N GLN A 329 2.06 13.73 19.65
CA GLN A 329 2.90 12.61 19.30
C GLN A 329 3.04 12.58 17.78
N ARG A 330 4.29 12.58 17.31
CA ARG A 330 4.63 12.51 15.88
C ARG A 330 4.06 11.24 15.27
N LYS A 331 3.56 11.33 14.04
CA LYS A 331 3.23 10.13 13.25
C LYS A 331 4.52 9.35 13.01
N LYS A 332 4.43 8.03 13.20
CA LYS A 332 5.49 7.11 12.81
C LYS A 332 5.48 6.97 11.30
N VAL A 333 6.64 6.71 10.73
CA VAL A 333 6.81 6.36 9.32
C VAL A 333 7.04 4.85 9.26
N LEU A 334 6.34 4.18 8.36
CA LEU A 334 6.46 2.76 8.07
C LEU A 334 6.99 2.58 6.65
N GLU A 335 8.18 2.02 6.50
CA GLU A 335 8.75 1.70 5.20
C GLU A 335 8.61 0.19 4.91
N ILE A 336 8.07 -0.14 3.74
CA ILE A 336 7.88 -1.52 3.29
C ILE A 336 8.66 -1.69 1.99
N VAL A 337 9.50 -2.71 1.89
CA VAL A 337 10.28 -3.04 0.68
C VAL A 337 9.82 -4.39 0.17
N THR A 338 9.28 -4.43 -1.04
CA THR A 338 8.71 -5.69 -1.58
C THR A 338 8.84 -5.84 -3.08
N ASP A 339 9.06 -7.08 -3.53
CA ASP A 339 9.07 -7.45 -4.96
C ASP A 339 7.67 -7.82 -5.50
N SER A 340 6.67 -7.83 -4.61
CA SER A 340 5.30 -8.25 -4.85
C SER A 340 4.31 -7.29 -4.15
N PRO A 341 4.35 -5.99 -4.48
CA PRO A 341 3.46 -5.01 -3.87
C PRO A 341 2.01 -5.33 -4.21
N GLY A 342 1.13 -5.25 -3.21
CA GLY A 342 -0.30 -5.50 -3.41
C GLY A 342 -0.94 -4.47 -4.35
N SER A 343 -0.34 -3.29 -4.44
CA SER A 343 -0.82 -2.14 -5.18
C SER A 343 -0.70 -2.23 -6.70
N LEU A 344 0.21 -3.05 -7.23
CA LEU A 344 0.49 -3.17 -8.67
C LEU A 344 -0.36 -4.23 -9.40
N GLY A 345 -1.23 -4.94 -8.67
CA GLY A 345 -2.02 -6.06 -9.20
C GLY A 345 -3.00 -5.72 -10.33
N GLY A 346 -3.24 -4.44 -10.63
CA GLY A 346 -4.16 -3.99 -11.67
C GLY A 346 -3.55 -3.75 -13.07
N SER A 347 -2.22 -3.77 -13.22
CA SER A 347 -1.58 -3.23 -14.43
C SER A 347 -1.58 -4.16 -15.65
N THR A 348 -1.74 -5.48 -15.52
CA THR A 348 -1.65 -6.40 -16.68
C THR A 348 -2.99 -6.89 -17.22
N SER A 349 -4.13 -6.56 -16.61
CA SER A 349 -5.42 -6.85 -17.22
C SER A 349 -5.69 -5.89 -18.38
N THR A 350 -5.14 -6.28 -19.53
CA THR A 350 -5.21 -5.60 -20.81
C THR A 350 -6.56 -4.94 -21.10
N ALA A 351 -6.49 -3.67 -21.55
CA ALA A 351 -7.50 -2.98 -22.36
C ALA A 351 -8.88 -2.63 -21.76
N ARG A 352 -9.12 -2.79 -20.45
CA ARG A 352 -10.31 -2.21 -19.77
C ARG A 352 -9.97 -1.26 -18.62
N ALA A 353 -8.86 -0.53 -18.76
CA ALA A 353 -8.37 0.51 -17.85
C ALA A 353 -9.34 1.69 -17.57
N GLY A 354 -10.53 1.70 -18.18
CA GLY A 354 -11.60 2.66 -17.85
C GLY A 354 -12.51 2.24 -16.68
N GLY A 355 -12.30 1.08 -16.05
CA GLY A 355 -13.09 0.61 -14.91
C GLY A 355 -12.51 1.07 -13.57
N GLY A 356 -13.35 1.59 -12.67
CA GLY A 356 -12.93 2.10 -11.34
C GLY A 356 -12.17 1.10 -10.45
N ASN A 357 -12.18 -0.19 -10.79
CA ASN A 357 -11.48 -1.25 -10.06
C ASN A 357 -9.94 -1.11 -10.13
N GLY A 358 -9.39 -0.59 -11.23
CA GLY A 358 -7.93 -0.39 -11.34
C GLY A 358 -7.42 0.68 -10.37
N LEU A 359 -8.29 1.63 -10.00
CA LEU A 359 -7.91 2.70 -9.09
C LEU A 359 -7.78 2.25 -7.63
N LEU A 360 -8.67 1.35 -7.21
CA LEU A 360 -8.66 0.81 -5.86
C LEU A 360 -7.45 -0.11 -5.64
N GLY A 361 -6.90 -0.72 -6.70
CA GLY A 361 -5.72 -1.57 -6.60
C GLY A 361 -4.59 -0.91 -5.81
N GLY A 362 -4.30 0.37 -6.06
CA GLY A 362 -3.24 1.12 -5.38
C GLY A 362 -3.38 1.26 -3.86
N VAL A 363 -4.61 1.27 -3.34
CA VAL A 363 -4.91 1.47 -1.91
C VAL A 363 -5.39 0.22 -1.19
N MET A 364 -5.64 -0.85 -1.93
CA MET A 364 -6.06 -2.14 -1.39
C MET A 364 -4.89 -3.13 -1.27
N GLY A 365 -3.67 -2.70 -1.61
CA GLY A 365 -2.48 -3.49 -1.36
C GLY A 365 -2.23 -3.68 0.13
N TRP A 366 -1.78 -4.87 0.53
CA TRP A 366 -1.50 -5.21 1.93
C TRP A 366 -0.56 -4.23 2.61
N ASP A 367 0.39 -3.70 1.83
CA ASP A 367 1.39 -2.72 2.19
C ASP A 367 0.78 -1.36 2.54
N TYR A 368 -0.17 -0.88 1.72
CA TYR A 368 -0.93 0.33 2.01
C TYR A 368 -1.87 0.15 3.21
N LEU A 369 -2.62 -0.95 3.23
CA LEU A 369 -3.56 -1.27 4.29
C LEU A 369 -2.88 -1.35 5.66
N LEU A 370 -1.67 -1.90 5.73
CA LEU A 370 -0.91 -1.98 6.97
C LEU A 370 -0.60 -0.59 7.54
N GLY A 371 -0.19 0.36 6.69
CA GLY A 371 0.04 1.74 7.09
C GLY A 371 -1.23 2.44 7.59
N GLU A 372 -2.36 2.25 6.89
CA GLU A 372 -3.67 2.75 7.34
C GLU A 372 -4.08 2.17 8.70
N MET A 373 -3.87 0.87 8.93
CA MET A 373 -4.21 0.22 10.20
C MET A 373 -3.44 0.81 11.39
N PHE A 374 -2.20 1.26 11.17
CA PHE A 374 -1.41 1.94 12.20
C PHE A 374 -1.69 3.43 12.33
N GLY A 375 -2.42 4.04 11.38
CA GLY A 375 -2.48 5.49 11.25
C GLY A 375 -1.09 6.12 11.06
N ALA A 376 -0.16 5.34 10.51
CA ALA A 376 1.21 5.75 10.26
C ALA A 376 1.34 6.38 8.86
N ASP A 377 2.29 7.28 8.72
CA ASP A 377 2.78 7.63 7.39
C ASP A 377 3.48 6.38 6.84
N HIS A 378 3.28 6.03 5.57
CA HIS A 378 3.79 4.77 5.06
C HIS A 378 4.25 4.86 3.61
N ILE A 379 5.36 4.18 3.33
CA ILE A 379 6.03 4.19 2.04
C ILE A 379 6.24 2.74 1.63
N SER A 380 5.63 2.33 0.52
CA SER A 380 5.85 1.00 -0.05
C SER A 380 6.78 1.07 -1.25
N ILE A 381 8.03 0.71 -1.06
CA ILE A 381 9.06 0.63 -2.08
C ILE A 381 8.99 -0.75 -2.71
N GLY A 382 8.23 -0.86 -3.79
CA GLY A 382 8.13 -2.12 -4.50
C GLY A 382 7.85 -1.96 -5.97
N VAL A 383 8.57 -2.73 -6.77
CA VAL A 383 8.30 -2.90 -8.20
C VAL A 383 8.08 -4.39 -8.43
N ASP A 384 7.01 -4.73 -9.14
CA ASP A 384 6.72 -6.12 -9.50
C ASP A 384 7.90 -6.72 -10.29
N GLY A 385 8.46 -7.81 -9.77
CA GLY A 385 9.64 -8.47 -10.34
C GLY A 385 10.98 -7.86 -9.93
N MET A 386 11.02 -6.99 -8.91
CA MET A 386 12.26 -6.42 -8.40
C MET A 386 13.12 -7.50 -7.74
N CYS A 387 14.33 -7.68 -8.24
CA CYS A 387 15.25 -8.64 -7.65
C CYS A 387 16.20 -7.96 -6.67
N LEU A 388 16.62 -8.73 -5.67
CA LEU A 388 17.64 -8.29 -4.73
C LEU A 388 19.05 -8.38 -5.34
N ILE A 389 19.33 -9.42 -6.13
CA ILE A 389 20.65 -9.56 -6.77
C ILE A 389 20.79 -8.63 -7.98
N GLU A 390 21.96 -8.03 -8.14
CA GLU A 390 22.19 -7.02 -9.19
C GLU A 390 22.12 -7.58 -10.62
N ASP A 391 22.47 -8.84 -10.82
CA ASP A 391 22.53 -9.52 -12.13
C ASP A 391 21.31 -10.40 -12.40
N CYS A 392 20.18 -10.08 -11.77
CA CYS A 392 18.94 -10.82 -11.96
C CYS A 392 18.43 -10.76 -13.40
N ILE A 393 18.50 -11.88 -14.12
CA ILE A 393 18.02 -11.99 -15.50
C ILE A 393 16.49 -11.89 -15.50
N GLY A 394 15.96 -10.89 -16.19
CA GLY A 394 14.52 -10.63 -16.27
C GLY A 394 13.92 -9.91 -15.06
N GLY A 395 14.74 -9.53 -14.08
CA GLY A 395 14.34 -8.70 -12.94
C GLY A 395 14.16 -7.22 -13.29
N THR A 396 13.43 -6.49 -12.45
CA THR A 396 13.16 -5.06 -12.61
C THR A 396 13.77 -4.23 -11.47
N GLY A 397 14.93 -3.63 -11.73
CA GLY A 397 15.58 -2.73 -10.76
C GLY A 397 16.23 -3.45 -9.57
N GLN A 398 16.63 -2.65 -8.58
CA GLN A 398 17.25 -3.10 -7.33
C GLN A 398 16.51 -2.42 -6.17
N PRO A 399 16.34 -3.09 -5.01
CA PRO A 399 15.74 -2.46 -3.85
C PRO A 399 16.58 -1.27 -3.40
N ALA A 400 15.95 -0.11 -3.30
CA ALA A 400 16.55 1.11 -2.76
C ALA A 400 15.61 1.67 -1.69
N GLY A 401 16.04 1.73 -0.44
CA GLY A 401 15.18 2.15 0.66
C GLY A 401 15.76 1.81 2.02
N ILE A 402 15.13 2.34 3.07
CA ILE A 402 15.61 2.20 4.45
C ILE A 402 14.77 1.13 5.20
N GLY A 403 13.51 0.92 4.82
CA GLY A 403 12.70 -0.29 5.03
C GLY A 403 12.60 -0.82 6.47
N ASP A 404 11.40 -0.85 7.04
CA ASP A 404 11.10 -1.57 8.28
C ASP A 404 10.67 -3.02 8.01
N ILE A 405 9.94 -3.26 6.91
CA ILE A 405 9.39 -4.57 6.55
C ILE A 405 9.89 -4.96 5.15
N PHE A 406 10.43 -6.17 5.02
CA PHE A 406 10.93 -6.70 3.75
C PHE A 406 10.21 -7.97 3.35
N ASN A 407 9.69 -8.00 2.13
CA ASN A 407 9.16 -9.20 1.48
C ASN A 407 9.77 -9.31 0.07
N LEU A 408 10.93 -9.99 0.02
CA LEU A 408 11.78 -10.10 -1.16
C LEU A 408 12.15 -11.57 -1.39
N GLY A 409 12.37 -11.93 -2.66
CA GLY A 409 12.93 -13.22 -3.08
C GLY A 409 12.05 -14.00 -4.05
N SER A 410 10.79 -13.60 -4.22
CA SER A 410 9.89 -14.19 -5.21
C SER A 410 10.40 -13.95 -6.63
N ALA A 411 10.86 -12.73 -6.91
CA ALA A 411 11.42 -12.35 -8.21
C ALA A 411 12.76 -13.04 -8.48
N ASP A 412 13.66 -13.08 -7.49
CA ASP A 412 14.95 -13.77 -7.59
C ASP A 412 14.75 -15.27 -7.87
N GLN A 413 13.85 -15.94 -7.13
CA GLN A 413 13.54 -17.35 -7.35
C GLN A 413 13.00 -17.62 -8.76
N ALA A 414 12.04 -16.80 -9.22
CA ALA A 414 11.49 -16.94 -10.56
C ALA A 414 12.58 -16.79 -11.64
N SER A 415 13.53 -15.87 -11.43
CA SER A 415 14.69 -15.71 -12.30
C SER A 415 15.62 -16.93 -12.25
N PHE A 416 15.93 -17.45 -11.05
CA PHE A 416 16.77 -18.62 -10.87
C PHE A 416 16.22 -19.84 -11.58
N GLU A 417 14.93 -20.11 -11.44
CA GLU A 417 14.28 -21.27 -12.08
C GLU A 417 14.27 -21.15 -13.61
N LYS A 418 13.98 -19.95 -14.12
CA LYS A 418 13.85 -19.73 -15.56
C LYS A 418 15.19 -19.67 -16.28
N TYR A 419 16.21 -19.10 -15.64
CA TYR A 419 17.48 -18.75 -16.28
C TYR A 419 18.70 -19.47 -15.67
N VAL A 420 18.50 -20.58 -14.95
CA VAL A 420 19.59 -21.35 -14.29
C VAL A 420 20.77 -21.65 -15.21
N THR A 421 20.51 -22.00 -16.47
CA THR A 421 21.57 -22.31 -17.45
C THR A 421 22.33 -21.09 -17.91
N GLU A 422 21.71 -19.91 -17.89
CA GLU A 422 22.30 -18.65 -18.33
C GLU A 422 23.18 -18.02 -17.26
N TYR A 423 22.84 -18.23 -15.99
CA TYR A 423 23.68 -17.82 -14.86
C TYR A 423 25.05 -18.51 -14.83
N ASN A 424 25.18 -19.68 -15.47
CA ASN A 424 26.39 -20.50 -15.43
C ASN A 424 26.86 -20.78 -13.99
N ARG A 425 25.90 -21.01 -13.09
CA ARG A 425 26.08 -21.28 -11.66
C ARG A 425 25.11 -22.35 -11.21
N SER A 426 25.45 -23.04 -10.13
CA SER A 426 24.50 -23.92 -9.45
C SER A 426 23.42 -23.12 -8.73
N THR A 427 22.23 -23.70 -8.56
CA THR A 427 21.14 -23.10 -7.76
C THR A 427 21.59 -22.77 -6.33
N TRP A 428 22.47 -23.61 -5.76
CA TRP A 428 23.03 -23.39 -4.43
C TRP A 428 23.88 -22.11 -4.36
N GLU A 429 24.79 -21.90 -5.32
CA GLU A 429 25.61 -20.67 -5.38
C GLU A 429 24.75 -19.41 -5.60
N LEU A 430 23.61 -19.53 -6.29
CA LEU A 430 22.65 -18.44 -6.44
C LEU A 430 21.94 -18.12 -5.12
N PHE A 431 21.59 -19.14 -4.33
CA PHE A 431 20.98 -18.96 -3.00
C PHE A 431 21.96 -18.34 -2.00
N GLU A 432 23.21 -18.80 -1.95
CA GLU A 432 24.26 -18.19 -1.12
C GLU A 432 24.47 -16.72 -1.48
N ARG A 433 24.47 -16.40 -2.79
CA ARG A 433 24.62 -15.01 -3.25
C ARG A 433 23.42 -14.13 -2.87
N PHE A 434 22.21 -14.66 -2.97
CA PHE A 434 21.01 -13.98 -2.50
C PHE A 434 21.13 -13.65 -1.00
N GLU A 435 21.51 -14.64 -0.17
CA GLU A 435 21.73 -14.47 1.26
C GLU A 435 22.76 -13.38 1.57
N ASP A 436 23.95 -13.46 0.96
CA ASP A 436 25.03 -12.49 1.17
C ASP A 436 24.61 -11.07 0.75
N THR A 437 23.87 -10.94 -0.35
CA THR A 437 23.36 -9.65 -0.84
C THR A 437 22.33 -9.06 0.13
N TYR A 438 21.42 -9.90 0.66
CA TYR A 438 20.43 -9.48 1.64
C TYR A 438 21.08 -9.02 2.95
N ILE A 439 22.05 -9.78 3.45
CA ILE A 439 22.82 -9.39 4.64
C ILE A 439 23.52 -8.05 4.40
N SER A 440 24.12 -7.86 3.22
CA SER A 440 24.77 -6.61 2.85
C SER A 440 23.78 -5.43 2.80
N LEU A 441 22.58 -5.64 2.27
CA LEU A 441 21.50 -4.64 2.25
C LEU A 441 21.13 -4.20 3.67
N ILE A 442 20.80 -5.15 4.55
CA ILE A 442 20.40 -4.83 5.94
C ILE A 442 21.53 -4.13 6.69
N LYS A 443 22.78 -4.59 6.54
CA LYS A 443 23.94 -3.90 7.13
C LYS A 443 24.11 -2.48 6.60
N SER A 444 23.88 -2.27 5.31
CA SER A 444 23.97 -0.94 4.69
C SER A 444 22.89 -0.01 5.23
N ILE A 445 21.65 -0.50 5.40
CA ILE A 445 20.55 0.24 6.04
C ILE A 445 20.94 0.66 7.46
N ARG A 446 21.42 -0.28 8.28
CA ARG A 446 21.90 0.00 9.65
C ARG A 446 22.99 1.06 9.69
N GLN A 447 23.89 1.07 8.71
CA GLN A 447 25.04 1.98 8.70
C GLN A 447 24.70 3.36 8.14
N LEU A 448 23.92 3.42 7.06
CA LEU A 448 23.71 4.64 6.29
C LEU A 448 22.48 5.41 6.77
N ALA A 449 21.41 4.70 7.11
CA ALA A 449 20.12 5.29 7.39
C ALA A 449 19.83 5.43 8.88
N TYR A 450 20.29 4.46 9.65
CA TYR A 450 20.14 4.43 11.10
C TYR A 450 21.49 4.36 11.82
N PRO A 451 22.46 5.25 11.49
CA PRO A 451 23.74 5.23 12.15
C PRO A 451 23.53 5.37 13.65
N ASN A 452 24.10 4.44 14.42
CA ASN A 452 24.16 4.57 15.87
C ASN A 452 24.89 5.88 16.19
N HIS A 453 24.16 6.96 16.47
CA HIS A 453 24.77 8.23 16.84
C HIS A 453 25.41 8.07 18.23
N PRO A 454 26.75 8.07 18.35
CA PRO A 454 27.41 7.93 19.63
C PRO A 454 27.10 9.11 20.57
N ASP A 455 26.71 10.26 20.03
CA ASP A 455 26.38 11.46 20.82
C ASP A 455 25.07 11.32 21.62
N ALA A 456 24.16 10.44 21.21
CA ALA A 456 22.95 10.11 21.98
C ALA A 456 23.26 9.22 23.21
N LEU A 457 24.43 8.59 23.25
CA LEU A 457 24.89 7.77 24.38
C LEU A 457 25.71 8.56 25.42
N SER A 458 26.08 9.80 25.11
CA SER A 458 27.01 10.59 25.93
C SER A 458 26.31 11.47 26.99
N TYR A 459 25.03 11.79 26.81
CA TYR A 459 24.27 12.57 27.80
C TYR A 459 23.45 11.67 28.75
N GLY A 460 24.16 11.06 29.70
CA GLY A 460 23.69 10.91 31.08
C GLY A 460 22.52 9.96 31.36
N SER A 461 22.89 8.82 31.96
CA SER A 461 22.08 8.06 32.92
C SER A 461 20.97 7.15 32.37
N GLY A 462 21.39 5.94 32.00
CA GLY A 462 20.59 4.72 32.15
C GLY A 462 20.36 3.94 30.87
N ASN A 463 21.19 2.92 30.58
CA ASN A 463 20.94 1.72 29.75
C ASN A 463 19.94 1.79 28.56
N THR A 464 19.74 2.94 27.92
CA THR A 464 19.00 3.04 26.67
C THR A 464 20.02 2.84 25.57
N ALA A 465 20.18 1.59 25.15
CA ALA A 465 20.83 1.25 23.89
C ALA A 465 20.30 2.19 22.78
N PRO A 466 21.13 2.56 21.78
CA PRO A 466 20.66 3.37 20.66
C PRO A 466 19.37 2.75 20.14
N VAL A 467 18.35 3.57 19.87
CA VAL A 467 17.02 3.13 19.44
C VAL A 467 17.16 2.51 18.04
N SER A 468 17.62 1.27 17.99
CA SER A 468 17.71 0.50 16.77
C SER A 468 16.29 0.16 16.34
N ILE A 469 15.98 0.47 15.09
CA ILE A 469 14.64 0.29 14.52
C ILE A 469 14.42 -1.21 14.23
N PRO A 470 13.24 -1.77 14.51
CA PRO A 470 12.99 -3.18 14.26
C PRO A 470 12.93 -3.49 12.75
N ILE A 471 13.84 -4.38 12.36
CA ILE A 471 14.00 -5.18 11.14
C ILE A 471 13.00 -6.31 10.89
N PHE A 472 11.91 -6.20 10.13
CA PHE A 472 11.08 -7.39 9.84
C PHE A 472 11.39 -7.97 8.45
N ILE A 473 11.91 -9.20 8.43
CA ILE A 473 12.14 -9.97 7.21
C ILE A 473 11.07 -11.05 7.12
N MET A 474 10.24 -10.97 6.09
CA MET A 474 9.14 -11.90 5.85
C MET A 474 9.58 -13.07 4.99
N ARG A 475 9.03 -14.24 5.29
CA ARG A 475 8.97 -15.35 4.35
C ARG A 475 8.16 -14.93 3.11
N PRO A 476 8.69 -15.08 1.88
CA PRO A 476 7.90 -14.89 0.67
C PRO A 476 6.61 -15.72 0.71
N PHE A 477 5.51 -15.18 0.20
CA PHE A 477 4.18 -15.75 0.48
C PHE A 477 4.01 -17.20 0.02
N ARG A 478 4.75 -17.68 -1.00
CA ARG A 478 4.70 -19.09 -1.44
C ARG A 478 5.89 -19.92 -0.95
N GLY A 479 6.76 -19.34 -0.12
CA GLY A 479 7.94 -20.02 0.42
C GLY A 479 9.15 -20.02 -0.51
N GLU A 480 9.15 -19.18 -1.54
CA GLU A 480 10.33 -18.95 -2.37
C GLU A 480 11.52 -18.55 -1.49
N LEU A 481 12.68 -19.17 -1.74
CA LEU A 481 13.92 -18.90 -1.00
C LEU A 481 13.80 -18.95 0.54
N GLU A 482 12.79 -19.63 1.09
CA GLU A 482 12.49 -19.62 2.53
C GLU A 482 13.72 -19.90 3.40
N HIS A 483 14.46 -20.97 3.09
CA HIS A 483 15.66 -21.33 3.86
C HIS A 483 16.77 -20.28 3.76
N ALA A 484 16.96 -19.67 2.59
CA ALA A 484 17.97 -18.62 2.41
C ALA A 484 17.55 -17.35 3.17
N THR A 485 16.29 -16.94 3.07
CA THR A 485 15.78 -15.76 3.77
C THR A 485 15.78 -15.94 5.30
N GLN A 486 15.49 -17.14 5.80
CA GLN A 486 15.62 -17.45 7.22
C GLN A 486 17.09 -17.41 7.68
N ALA A 487 18.01 -17.96 6.87
CA ALA A 487 19.44 -17.94 7.16
C ALA A 487 20.00 -16.51 7.26
N VAL A 488 19.49 -15.56 6.47
CA VAL A 488 19.81 -14.12 6.59
C VAL A 488 19.55 -13.62 8.02
N VAL A 489 18.36 -13.89 8.56
CA VAL A 489 17.99 -13.45 9.91
C VAL A 489 18.87 -14.10 10.97
N ASP A 490 19.09 -15.42 10.87
CA ASP A 490 19.92 -16.17 11.82
C ASP A 490 21.37 -15.67 11.81
N ARG A 491 21.93 -15.41 10.62
CA ARG A 491 23.29 -14.90 10.48
C ARG A 491 23.42 -13.48 11.02
N LEU A 492 22.50 -12.57 10.68
CA LEU A 492 22.49 -11.19 11.23
C LEU A 492 22.39 -11.19 12.76
N ARG A 493 21.56 -12.05 13.34
CA ARG A 493 21.45 -12.21 14.80
C ARG A 493 22.70 -12.79 15.42
N SER A 494 23.31 -13.80 14.79
CA SER A 494 24.59 -14.38 15.26
C SER A 494 25.71 -13.34 15.25
N GLU A 495 25.67 -12.39 14.31
CA GLU A 495 26.61 -11.27 14.21
C GLU A 495 26.29 -10.13 15.20
N GLY A 496 25.06 -10.07 15.69
CA GLY A 496 24.65 -9.27 16.84
C GLY A 496 23.47 -8.32 16.62
N ASP A 497 22.89 -8.29 15.43
CA ASP A 497 21.68 -7.52 15.17
C ASP A 497 20.45 -8.26 15.68
N MET A 498 20.17 -8.07 16.97
CA MET A 498 19.06 -8.72 17.67
C MET A 498 17.69 -8.12 17.35
N LEU A 499 17.64 -7.00 16.63
CA LEU A 499 16.40 -6.35 16.22
C LEU A 499 16.03 -6.65 14.77
N VAL A 500 16.58 -7.71 14.19
CA VAL A 500 16.06 -8.34 12.98
C VAL A 500 15.15 -9.50 13.40
N PHE A 501 13.97 -9.57 12.79
CA PHE A 501 12.89 -10.50 13.10
C PHE A 501 12.50 -11.27 11.85
N TRP A 502 12.40 -12.59 12.00
CA TRP A 502 11.82 -13.46 10.99
C TRP A 502 10.30 -13.48 11.18
N LEU A 503 9.56 -13.22 10.10
CA LEU A 503 8.10 -13.36 10.06
C LEU A 503 7.76 -14.54 9.15
N ASP A 504 7.33 -15.64 9.77
CA ASP A 504 6.83 -16.81 9.04
C ASP A 504 5.41 -16.55 8.54
N THR A 505 5.27 -16.45 7.21
CA THR A 505 3.99 -16.25 6.52
C THR A 505 3.30 -17.57 6.15
N SER A 506 3.83 -18.71 6.59
CA SER A 506 3.25 -20.03 6.32
C SER A 506 1.82 -20.13 6.84
N GLY A 507 0.90 -20.55 5.98
CA GLY A 507 -0.52 -20.71 6.32
C GLY A 507 -1.30 -19.40 6.47
N TRP A 508 -0.69 -18.25 6.16
CA TRP A 508 -1.40 -16.98 6.16
C TRP A 508 -2.40 -16.88 5.02
N LEU A 509 -2.12 -17.54 3.90
CA LEU A 509 -2.86 -17.41 2.65
C LEU A 509 -3.30 -18.79 2.17
N ASP A 510 -4.56 -18.86 1.75
CA ASP A 510 -5.13 -20.04 1.09
C ASP A 510 -5.04 -19.88 -0.44
N THR A 511 -5.30 -20.96 -1.19
CA THR A 511 -5.26 -20.91 -2.66
C THR A 511 -6.28 -19.95 -3.27
N GLU A 512 -7.36 -19.63 -2.54
CA GLU A 512 -8.38 -18.66 -2.96
C GLU A 512 -7.98 -17.20 -2.70
N ASP A 513 -6.98 -16.98 -1.84
CA ASP A 513 -6.39 -15.66 -1.58
C ASP A 513 -5.38 -15.26 -2.66
N MET A 514 -5.12 -16.17 -3.62
CA MET A 514 -4.21 -15.99 -4.74
C MET A 514 -4.98 -16.11 -6.05
N ASP A 515 -4.95 -15.06 -6.87
CA ASP A 515 -5.40 -15.13 -8.25
C ASP A 515 -4.31 -15.83 -9.09
N SER A 516 -4.63 -17.04 -9.57
CA SER A 516 -3.94 -17.62 -10.72
C SER A 516 -4.53 -16.97 -11.98
N GLU A 517 -3.76 -16.18 -12.73
CA GLU A 517 -4.19 -15.58 -14.03
C GLU A 517 -4.42 -16.64 -15.14
N ASP A 518 -4.99 -17.79 -14.81
CA ASP A 518 -5.05 -18.99 -15.65
C ASP A 518 -6.33 -19.09 -16.50
N ARG A 519 -6.93 -17.94 -16.88
CA ARG A 519 -8.22 -17.95 -17.62
C ARG A 519 -8.25 -17.27 -18.98
N ASP A 520 -7.19 -16.57 -19.41
CA ASP A 520 -7.11 -16.07 -20.77
C ASP A 520 -6.12 -16.90 -21.59
N PHE A 521 -6.68 -17.88 -22.30
CA PHE A 521 -6.05 -18.96 -23.11
C PHE A 521 -5.03 -18.51 -24.19
N TYR A 522 -4.61 -17.24 -24.24
CA TYR A 522 -3.86 -16.65 -25.36
C TYR A 522 -2.67 -15.76 -25.01
N VAL A 523 -2.31 -15.56 -23.72
CA VAL A 523 -1.11 -14.80 -23.36
C VAL A 523 -0.07 -15.73 -22.74
N ASP A 524 1.14 -15.67 -23.28
CA ASP A 524 2.24 -16.60 -23.05
C ASP A 524 2.77 -16.52 -21.59
N SER A 525 2.52 -17.58 -20.82
CA SER A 525 3.42 -18.25 -19.86
C SER A 525 4.35 -17.43 -18.94
N SER A 526 3.85 -16.36 -18.32
CA SER A 526 4.39 -15.97 -17.01
C SER A 526 3.30 -16.14 -15.96
N ASP A 527 3.32 -17.28 -15.27
CA ASP A 527 2.51 -17.57 -14.07
C ASP A 527 2.89 -16.60 -12.94
N ARG A 528 2.55 -15.33 -13.12
CA ARG A 528 2.63 -14.33 -12.07
C ARG A 528 1.37 -14.47 -11.25
N TRP A 529 1.54 -15.05 -10.07
CA TRP A 529 0.51 -15.11 -9.05
C TRP A 529 0.32 -13.73 -8.44
N ARG A 530 -0.89 -13.42 -8.02
CA ARG A 530 -1.22 -12.16 -7.34
C ARG A 530 -2.10 -12.41 -6.14
N LEU A 531 -1.96 -11.57 -5.13
CA LEU A 531 -2.91 -11.58 -4.02
C LEU A 531 -4.25 -11.03 -4.50
N THR A 532 -5.33 -11.72 -4.15
CA THR A 532 -6.69 -11.17 -4.29
C THR A 532 -6.87 -10.01 -3.32
N GLU A 533 -7.96 -9.25 -3.44
CA GLU A 533 -8.31 -8.22 -2.45
C GLU A 533 -8.41 -8.81 -1.04
N ALA A 534 -9.03 -9.99 -0.90
CA ALA A 534 -9.14 -10.72 0.36
C ALA A 534 -7.76 -11.15 0.88
N GLY A 535 -6.89 -11.65 0.00
CA GLY A 535 -5.51 -12.01 0.35
C GLY A 535 -4.71 -10.82 0.86
N ASN A 536 -4.83 -9.65 0.21
CA ASN A 536 -4.17 -8.43 0.66
C ASN A 536 -4.64 -7.99 2.07
N GLN A 537 -5.95 -7.99 2.30
CA GLN A 537 -6.52 -7.66 3.61
C GLN A 537 -6.04 -8.64 4.69
N ARG A 538 -6.02 -9.94 4.38
CA ARG A 538 -5.58 -10.99 5.29
C ARG A 538 -4.11 -10.81 5.69
N VAL A 539 -3.23 -10.56 4.73
CA VAL A 539 -1.81 -10.26 4.99
C VAL A 539 -1.66 -9.01 5.87
N ALA A 540 -2.36 -7.92 5.55
CA ALA A 540 -2.28 -6.68 6.33
C ALA A 540 -2.71 -6.91 7.79
N ILE A 541 -3.79 -7.68 8.02
CA ILE A 541 -4.26 -8.03 9.36
C ILE A 541 -3.23 -8.85 10.12
N PHE A 542 -2.68 -9.91 9.52
CA PHE A 542 -1.66 -10.73 10.16
C PHE A 542 -0.39 -9.92 10.45
N LEU A 543 0.09 -9.12 9.51
CA LEU A 543 1.23 -8.24 9.73
C LEU A 543 0.99 -7.26 10.86
N HIS A 544 -0.17 -6.62 10.88
CA HIS A 544 -0.54 -5.73 11.97
C HIS A 544 -0.45 -6.46 13.30
N MET A 545 -1.01 -7.68 13.42
CA MET A 545 -0.91 -8.47 14.66
C MET A 545 0.55 -8.75 15.09
N HIS A 546 1.44 -9.08 14.16
CA HIS A 546 2.84 -9.39 14.47
C HIS A 546 3.70 -8.15 14.78
N THR A 547 3.41 -7.03 14.12
CA THR A 547 4.25 -5.83 14.16
C THR A 547 3.71 -4.76 15.11
N CYS A 548 2.44 -4.85 15.55
CA CYS A 548 1.77 -3.79 16.30
C CYS A 548 2.52 -3.34 17.54
N ARG A 549 3.08 -4.26 18.33
CA ARG A 549 3.82 -3.90 19.53
C ARG A 549 5.01 -2.96 19.25
N TYR A 550 5.58 -3.06 18.07
CA TYR A 550 6.75 -2.30 17.65
C TYR A 550 6.35 -1.02 16.91
N LEU A 551 5.36 -1.14 16.03
CA LEU A 551 4.96 -0.07 15.12
C LEU A 551 3.83 0.81 15.65
N ALA A 552 2.95 0.32 16.52
CA ALA A 552 1.87 1.13 17.07
C ALA A 552 2.40 2.27 17.93
N GLN A 553 1.73 3.41 17.89
CA GLN A 553 2.04 4.54 18.74
C GLN A 553 1.79 4.22 20.23
N ASP A 554 0.74 3.44 20.48
CA ASP A 554 0.38 2.93 21.79
C ASP A 554 0.44 1.40 21.78
N GLY A 555 1.62 0.86 22.11
CA GLY A 555 1.87 -0.58 22.11
C GLY A 555 0.98 -1.36 23.10
N GLU A 556 0.37 -0.70 24.08
CA GLU A 556 -0.54 -1.34 25.04
C GLU A 556 -1.92 -1.62 24.45
N LYS A 557 -2.31 -0.93 23.37
CA LYS A 557 -3.58 -1.14 22.66
C LYS A 557 -3.55 -2.30 21.67
N CYS A 558 -2.39 -2.91 21.44
CA CYS A 558 -2.25 -4.05 20.54
C CYS A 558 -2.93 -5.28 21.12
N ALA A 559 -4.03 -5.72 20.50
CA ALA A 559 -4.76 -6.91 20.90
C ALA A 559 -3.86 -8.15 20.72
N PHE A 560 -3.57 -8.80 21.85
CA PHE A 560 -2.67 -9.93 22.05
C PHE A 560 -2.75 -11.04 20.99
N LEU A 561 -1.66 -11.24 20.25
CA LEU A 561 -0.93 -12.49 20.46
C LEU A 561 0.00 -12.23 21.65
N PRO A 562 0.07 -13.10 22.68
CA PRO A 562 1.26 -13.07 23.53
C PRO A 562 2.43 -13.12 22.55
N PRO A 563 3.42 -12.21 22.65
CA PRO A 563 4.58 -12.34 21.79
C PRO A 563 5.01 -13.80 21.86
N GLU A 564 5.44 -14.40 20.75
CA GLU A 564 6.44 -15.45 20.93
C GLU A 564 7.46 -14.80 21.84
N VAL A 565 7.45 -15.20 23.12
CA VAL A 565 8.11 -14.42 24.16
C VAL A 565 9.53 -14.40 23.68
N TYR A 566 9.97 -13.22 23.25
CA TYR A 566 11.34 -13.01 22.85
C TYR A 566 12.13 -13.23 24.14
N GLN A 567 12.53 -14.48 24.35
CA GLN A 567 13.43 -14.90 25.41
C GLN A 567 14.87 -14.53 25.05
N GLY A 568 15.06 -13.80 23.94
CA GLY A 568 16.32 -13.14 23.64
C GLY A 568 16.66 -12.24 24.81
N LYS A 569 17.62 -12.71 25.62
CA LYS A 569 18.35 -11.86 26.53
C LYS A 569 18.87 -10.67 25.74
N VAL A 570 18.90 -9.49 26.37
CA VAL A 570 19.59 -8.31 25.85
C VAL A 570 20.92 -8.77 25.25
N PHE A 571 21.17 -8.41 23.98
CA PHE A 571 22.39 -8.78 23.28
C PHE A 571 23.59 -8.33 24.09
N ASP A 572 24.31 -9.28 24.67
CA ASP A 572 25.61 -9.02 25.23
C ASP A 572 26.64 -9.36 24.13
N PRO A 573 27.28 -8.35 23.51
CA PRO A 573 28.25 -8.59 22.44
C PRO A 573 29.41 -9.47 22.90
N GLU A 574 29.76 -9.46 24.20
CA GLU A 574 30.79 -10.35 24.73
C GLU A 574 30.30 -11.80 24.81
N ALA A 575 29.05 -12.02 25.23
CA ALA A 575 28.45 -13.35 25.26
C ALA A 575 28.32 -13.96 23.86
N ALA A 576 27.91 -13.16 22.87
CA ALA A 576 27.79 -13.61 21.49
C ALA A 576 29.14 -13.95 20.85
N ASN A 577 30.18 -13.14 21.13
CA ASN A 577 31.54 -13.43 20.68
C ASN A 577 32.09 -14.72 21.32
N LEU A 578 31.78 -14.97 22.59
CA LEU A 578 32.13 -16.22 23.27
C LEU A 578 31.41 -17.42 22.65
N GLU A 579 30.12 -17.29 22.35
CA GLU A 579 29.34 -18.36 21.73
C GLU A 579 29.88 -18.73 20.33
N ARG A 580 30.18 -17.73 19.48
CA ARG A 580 30.86 -17.95 18.20
C ARG A 580 32.20 -18.65 18.37
N PHE A 581 33.01 -18.24 19.35
CA PHE A 581 34.28 -18.89 19.63
C PHE A 581 34.08 -20.37 20.00
N LEU A 582 33.13 -20.68 20.87
CA LEU A 582 32.83 -22.05 21.29
C LEU A 582 32.33 -22.91 20.13
N GLU A 583 31.49 -22.36 19.27
CA GLU A 583 30.98 -23.05 18.08
C GLU A 583 32.10 -23.34 17.07
N SER A 584 32.98 -22.37 16.82
CA SER A 584 34.17 -22.57 15.97
C SER A 584 35.12 -23.65 16.52
N GLU A 585 35.32 -23.71 17.84
CA GLU A 585 36.12 -24.76 18.49
C GLU A 585 35.44 -26.13 18.38
N LYS A 586 34.13 -26.19 18.52
CA LYS A 586 33.35 -27.42 18.36
C LYS A 586 33.45 -27.94 16.93
N GLU A 587 33.29 -27.07 15.93
CA GLU A 587 33.41 -27.45 14.52
C GLU A 587 34.83 -27.93 14.20
N ARG A 588 35.86 -27.20 14.68
CA ARG A 588 37.27 -27.61 14.53
C ARG A 588 37.52 -29.01 15.09
N LYS A 589 37.00 -29.31 16.29
CA LYS A 589 37.12 -30.64 16.91
C LYS A 589 36.36 -31.72 16.16
N LEU A 590 35.17 -31.44 15.65
CA LEU A 590 34.40 -32.38 14.85
C LEU A 590 35.13 -32.69 13.53
N ARG A 591 35.62 -31.67 12.82
CA ARG A 591 36.41 -31.87 11.59
C ARG A 591 37.65 -32.73 11.85
N ALA A 592 38.38 -32.49 12.94
CA ALA A 592 39.54 -33.30 13.32
C ALA A 592 39.17 -34.77 13.62
N LEU A 593 38.06 -35.02 14.31
CA LEU A 593 37.62 -36.38 14.66
C LEU A 593 37.22 -37.22 13.46
N PHE A 594 36.60 -36.58 12.46
CA PHE A 594 36.01 -37.31 11.36
C PHE A 594 36.88 -37.32 10.11
N TRP A 595 37.54 -36.21 9.74
CA TRP A 595 38.20 -36.06 8.43
C TRP A 595 39.73 -36.22 8.44
N GLU A 596 40.40 -36.25 9.60
CA GLU A 596 41.86 -36.48 9.68
C GLU A 596 42.25 -37.97 9.87
N LYS A 597 41.49 -38.91 9.29
CA LYS A 597 41.80 -40.35 9.34
C LYS A 597 42.40 -40.90 8.06
#